data_AF-A0A4Y9RFS2-F1
#
_entry.id   AF-A0A4Y9RFS2-F1
#
_cell.length_a   1.000
_cell.length_b   1.000
_cell.length_c   1.000
_cell.angle_alpha   90.00
_cell.angle_beta   90.00
_cell.angle_gamma   90.00
#
_symmetry.space_group_name_H-M   'P 1'
#
loop_
_entity.id
_entity.type
_entity.pdbx_description
1 polymer ?
#
loop_
_entity_poly.entity_id
_entity_poly.type
_entity_poly.pdbx_seq_one_letter_code
_entity_poly.pdbx_strand_id
1 'polypeptide(L)'
;MTDTFTIALEPEEQALLDELEFDVHKLDHDTFEPNAARARDLTKALAARGGIPEHRRRYFADPDYHPGGRNKSRQQVFERNGCRGDQILMHAHFLPHIRYFVHGPDLPEAVTTRFVEAVKDCGMVTSSDVVPLGNFARKLARDFRLQKYEASEEFFKLALELSLRPYVADSIRRAVLQLRS
;
A
#
# COMPACT_ATOMS: atom_id res chain seq x y z
N MET A 1 -1.56 8.68 11.68
CA MET A 1 -1.42 7.44 10.88
C MET A 1 -1.98 6.31 11.71
N THR A 2 -2.57 5.30 11.08
CA THR A 2 -3.23 4.21 11.79
C THR A 2 -2.19 3.15 12.12
N ASP A 3 -1.78 3.00 13.38
CA ASP A 3 -0.72 2.06 13.80
C ASP A 3 -1.14 0.58 13.72
N THR A 4 -2.41 0.29 13.43
CA THR A 4 -2.98 -1.06 13.42
C THR A 4 -2.24 -2.04 12.52
N PHE A 5 -1.66 -1.56 11.41
CA PHE A 5 -0.99 -2.39 10.42
C PHE A 5 0.52 -2.15 10.35
N THR A 6 1.07 -1.34 11.24
CA THR A 6 2.51 -1.10 11.30
C THR A 6 3.22 -2.38 11.77
N ILE A 7 4.24 -2.82 11.03
CA ILE A 7 5.04 -3.98 11.42
C ILE A 7 6.00 -3.61 12.55
N ALA A 8 6.35 -4.59 13.39
CA ALA A 8 7.42 -4.42 14.36
C ALA A 8 8.78 -4.28 13.66
N LEU A 9 9.57 -3.30 14.08
CA LEU A 9 10.90 -3.00 13.55
C LEU A 9 11.97 -3.33 14.59
N GLU A 10 13.10 -3.85 14.11
CA GLU A 10 14.31 -3.97 14.91
C GLU A 10 14.96 -2.59 15.10
N PRO A 11 15.79 -2.38 16.14
CA PRO A 11 16.38 -1.06 16.41
C PRO A 11 17.11 -0.43 15.22
N GLU A 12 17.83 -1.24 14.44
CA GLU A 12 18.54 -0.78 13.24
C GLU A 12 17.58 -0.36 12.11
N GLU A 13 16.46 -1.08 11.96
CA GLU A 13 15.41 -0.75 10.99
C GLU A 13 14.66 0.51 11.38
N GLN A 14 14.37 0.68 12.68
CA GLN A 14 13.75 1.89 13.21
C GLN A 14 14.65 3.11 12.97
N ALA A 15 15.96 2.99 13.22
CA ALA A 15 16.91 4.08 12.95
C ALA A 15 16.93 4.49 11.46
N LEU A 16 16.85 3.51 10.55
CA LEU A 16 16.74 3.80 9.11
C LEU A 16 15.41 4.48 8.76
N LEU A 17 14.31 4.05 9.37
CA LEU A 17 12.98 4.61 9.13
C LEU A 17 12.85 6.05 9.66
N ASP A 18 13.39 6.33 10.85
CA ASP A 18 13.28 7.64 11.50
C ASP A 18 13.94 8.77 10.68
N GLU A 19 14.97 8.43 9.92
CA GLU A 19 15.67 9.36 9.02
C GLU A 19 15.14 9.34 7.57
N LEU A 20 14.19 8.46 7.25
CA LEU A 20 13.66 8.31 5.90
C LEU A 20 12.58 9.35 5.62
N GLU A 21 12.76 10.15 4.58
CA GLU A 21 11.74 11.06 4.06
C GLU A 21 10.98 10.37 2.91
N PHE A 22 9.65 10.29 3.07
CA PHE A 22 8.75 9.67 2.10
C PHE A 22 8.25 10.63 1.03
N ASP A 23 8.24 11.94 1.32
CA ASP A 23 7.83 12.98 0.38
C ASP A 23 9.02 13.40 -0.50
N VAL A 24 9.01 12.91 -1.75
CA VAL A 24 10.03 13.24 -2.76
C VAL A 24 10.18 14.75 -2.98
N HIS A 25 9.13 15.54 -2.76
CA HIS A 25 9.18 16.99 -2.98
C HIS A 25 9.99 17.73 -1.92
N LYS A 26 10.30 17.09 -0.80
CA LYS A 26 11.18 17.63 0.24
C LYS A 26 12.64 17.22 0.07
N LEU A 27 12.93 16.31 -0.86
CA LEU A 27 14.29 15.91 -1.17
C LEU A 27 14.91 16.92 -2.14
N ASP A 28 16.13 17.31 -1.85
CA ASP A 28 17.00 18.08 -2.73
C ASP A 28 18.15 17.21 -3.25
N HIS A 29 19.05 17.82 -4.02
CA HIS A 29 20.18 17.12 -4.62
C HIS A 29 21.07 16.41 -3.57
N ASP A 30 21.23 17.00 -2.39
CA ASP A 30 22.18 16.52 -1.39
C ASP A 30 21.55 15.49 -0.44
N THR A 31 20.23 15.55 -0.25
CA THR A 31 19.47 14.62 0.59
C THR A 31 18.94 13.41 -0.17
N PHE A 32 18.85 13.48 -1.50
CA PHE A 32 18.32 12.40 -2.33
C PHE A 32 19.09 11.08 -2.18
N GLU A 33 20.40 11.10 -2.43
CA GLU A 33 21.22 9.87 -2.44
C GLU A 33 21.26 9.20 -1.05
N PRO A 34 21.45 9.93 0.07
CA PRO A 34 21.30 9.35 1.41
C PRO A 34 19.91 8.75 1.66
N ASN A 35 18.83 9.42 1.24
CA ASN A 35 17.47 8.91 1.41
C ASN A 35 17.21 7.64 0.61
N ALA A 36 17.72 7.59 -0.63
CA ALA A 36 17.65 6.43 -1.49
C ALA A 36 18.41 5.22 -0.90
N ALA A 37 19.59 5.45 -0.33
CA ALA A 37 20.36 4.43 0.37
C ALA A 37 19.59 3.89 1.59
N ARG A 38 18.99 4.75 2.40
CA ARG A 38 18.14 4.33 3.55
C ARG A 38 16.95 3.49 3.10
N ALA A 39 16.24 3.89 2.05
CA ALA A 39 15.12 3.11 1.51
C ALA A 39 15.54 1.70 1.07
N ARG A 40 16.69 1.60 0.38
CA ARG A 40 17.28 0.31 -0.01
C ARG A 40 17.63 -0.53 1.21
N ASP A 41 18.37 0.03 2.16
CA ASP A 41 18.92 -0.70 3.30
C ASP A 41 17.81 -1.17 4.24
N LEU A 42 16.80 -0.33 4.50
CA LEU A 42 15.62 -0.70 5.26
C LEU A 42 14.85 -1.84 4.57
N THR A 43 14.63 -1.74 3.26
CA THR A 43 13.93 -2.80 2.53
C THR A 43 14.69 -4.13 2.57
N LYS A 44 16.02 -4.09 2.45
CA LYS A 44 16.86 -5.29 2.50
C LYS A 44 16.90 -5.91 3.90
N ALA A 45 17.00 -5.11 4.96
CA ALA A 45 16.91 -5.57 6.34
C ALA A 45 15.57 -6.28 6.61
N LEU A 46 14.46 -5.62 6.26
CA LEU A 46 13.13 -6.18 6.39
C LEU A 46 12.95 -7.48 5.59
N ALA A 47 13.45 -7.52 4.35
CA ALA A 47 13.35 -8.70 3.50
C ALA A 47 14.20 -9.87 4.03
N ALA A 48 15.40 -9.59 4.57
CA ALA A 48 16.33 -10.61 5.05
C ALA A 48 15.75 -11.43 6.21
N ARG A 49 15.01 -10.79 7.12
CA ARG A 49 14.34 -11.48 8.23
C ARG A 49 12.90 -11.91 7.93
N GLY A 50 12.41 -11.66 6.71
CA GLY A 50 11.01 -11.94 6.35
C GLY A 50 9.98 -11.04 7.07
N GLY A 51 10.37 -9.84 7.47
CA GLY A 51 9.52 -8.88 8.18
C GLY A 51 8.41 -8.25 7.33
N ILE A 52 8.50 -8.32 6.00
CA ILE A 52 7.48 -7.80 5.09
C ILE A 52 6.37 -8.85 4.91
N PRO A 53 5.10 -8.54 5.29
CA PRO A 53 3.99 -9.45 5.11
C PRO A 53 3.81 -9.88 3.65
N GLU A 54 3.42 -11.13 3.43
CA GLU A 54 3.37 -11.75 2.11
C GLU A 54 2.48 -10.99 1.12
N HIS A 55 1.29 -10.55 1.54
CA HIS A 55 0.38 -9.80 0.68
C HIS A 55 0.96 -8.44 0.27
N ARG A 56 1.83 -7.82 1.09
CA ARG A 56 2.53 -6.58 0.74
C ARG A 56 3.65 -6.84 -0.27
N ARG A 57 4.38 -7.96 -0.13
CA ARG A 57 5.35 -8.37 -1.17
C ARG A 57 4.67 -8.62 -2.50
N ARG A 58 3.53 -9.34 -2.50
CA ARG A 58 2.72 -9.58 -3.71
C ARG A 58 2.16 -8.29 -4.30
N TYR A 59 1.69 -7.36 -3.47
CA TYR A 59 1.28 -6.04 -3.95
C TYR A 59 2.32 -5.36 -4.85
N PHE A 60 3.62 -5.58 -4.57
CA PHE A 60 4.70 -5.05 -5.38
C PHE A 60 5.07 -5.95 -6.57
N ALA A 61 5.22 -7.25 -6.34
CA ALA A 61 5.84 -8.18 -7.29
C ALA A 61 4.86 -8.99 -8.16
N ASP A 62 3.58 -9.09 -7.77
CA ASP A 62 2.57 -9.94 -8.41
C ASP A 62 1.63 -9.12 -9.32
N PRO A 63 1.53 -9.45 -10.62
CA PRO A 63 0.60 -8.79 -11.54
C PRO A 63 -0.87 -8.85 -11.12
N ASP A 64 -1.30 -9.92 -10.44
CA ASP A 64 -2.70 -10.07 -9.99
C ASP A 64 -3.06 -9.07 -8.88
N TYR A 65 -2.05 -8.52 -8.20
CA TYR A 65 -2.19 -7.50 -7.16
C TYR A 65 -2.01 -6.08 -7.71
N HIS A 66 -1.94 -5.93 -9.03
CA HIS A 66 -1.88 -4.63 -9.70
C HIS A 66 -2.97 -4.52 -10.80
N PRO A 67 -4.26 -4.38 -10.42
CA PRO A 67 -5.37 -4.40 -11.38
C PRO A 67 -5.29 -3.35 -12.49
N GLY A 68 -4.68 -2.19 -12.22
CA GLY A 68 -4.42 -1.14 -13.23
C GLY A 68 -3.18 -1.40 -14.11
N GLY A 69 -2.39 -2.42 -13.80
CA GLY A 69 -1.06 -2.66 -14.34
C GLY A 69 -0.99 -3.27 -15.73
N ARG A 70 -2.13 -3.64 -16.33
CA ARG A 70 -2.20 -4.31 -17.65
C ARG A 70 -1.32 -5.58 -17.70
N ASN A 71 -1.56 -6.50 -16.77
CA ASN A 71 -0.81 -7.75 -16.58
C ASN A 71 0.67 -7.55 -16.21
N LYS A 72 1.02 -6.39 -15.61
CA LYS A 72 2.36 -6.13 -15.08
C LYS A 72 2.28 -5.82 -13.59
N SER A 73 3.18 -6.41 -12.80
CA SER A 73 3.37 -6.01 -11.42
C SER A 73 3.97 -4.61 -11.32
N ARG A 74 3.95 -4.01 -10.13
CA ARG A 74 4.59 -2.71 -9.89
C ARG A 74 6.10 -2.81 -10.12
N GLN A 75 6.73 -3.91 -9.69
CA GLN A 75 8.13 -4.22 -9.98
C GLN A 75 8.43 -4.27 -11.48
N GLN A 76 7.62 -4.98 -12.27
CA GLN A 76 7.82 -5.08 -13.71
C GLN A 76 7.68 -3.73 -14.43
N VAL A 77 6.94 -2.78 -13.87
CA VAL A 77 6.87 -1.40 -14.40
C VAL A 77 8.21 -0.69 -14.21
N PHE A 78 8.89 -0.84 -13.08
CA PHE A 78 10.25 -0.33 -12.87
C PHE A 78 11.25 -0.97 -13.83
N GLU A 79 11.23 -2.30 -13.94
CA GLU A 79 12.16 -3.06 -14.79
C GLU A 79 12.01 -2.69 -16.27
N ARG A 80 10.78 -2.50 -16.74
CA ARG A 80 10.48 -2.01 -18.10
C ARG A 80 11.07 -0.62 -18.35
N ASN A 81 11.12 0.23 -17.33
CA ASN A 81 11.67 1.58 -17.41
C ASN A 81 13.20 1.62 -17.18
N GLY A 82 13.85 0.46 -17.06
CA GLY A 82 15.30 0.34 -16.97
C GLY A 82 15.87 0.24 -15.54
N CYS A 83 15.04 0.32 -14.50
CA CYS A 83 15.49 0.19 -13.10
C CYS A 83 15.48 -1.28 -12.68
N ARG A 84 16.60 -1.82 -12.19
CA ARG A 84 16.71 -3.24 -11.78
C ARG A 84 17.40 -3.41 -10.43
N GLY A 85 17.03 -4.46 -9.71
CA GLY A 85 17.64 -4.81 -8.42
C GLY A 85 17.60 -3.64 -7.43
N ASP A 86 18.74 -3.35 -6.80
CA ASP A 86 18.86 -2.26 -5.80
C ASP A 86 18.50 -0.88 -6.37
N GLN A 87 18.63 -0.65 -7.68
CA GLN A 87 18.22 0.62 -8.30
C GLN A 87 16.71 0.88 -8.17
N ILE A 88 15.90 -0.19 -8.10
CA ILE A 88 14.46 -0.06 -7.85
C ILE A 88 14.25 0.49 -6.43
N LEU A 89 14.95 -0.06 -5.46
CA LEU A 89 14.80 0.28 -4.04
C LEU A 89 15.28 1.71 -3.74
N MET A 90 16.22 2.20 -4.53
CA MET A 90 16.76 3.56 -4.46
C MET A 90 15.91 4.59 -5.23
N HIS A 91 14.88 4.15 -5.97
CA HIS A 91 14.09 5.05 -6.81
C HIS A 91 13.06 5.85 -5.99
N ALA A 92 12.87 7.15 -6.27
CA ALA A 92 11.88 7.98 -5.56
C ALA A 92 10.45 7.39 -5.54
N HIS A 93 9.97 6.93 -6.69
CA HIS A 93 8.66 6.24 -6.78
C HIS A 93 8.58 4.90 -6.04
N PHE A 94 9.67 4.39 -5.45
CA PHE A 94 9.63 3.26 -4.55
C PHE A 94 9.25 3.64 -3.12
N LEU A 95 9.41 4.91 -2.72
CA LEU A 95 9.05 5.41 -1.38
C LEU A 95 7.61 5.06 -0.95
N PRO A 96 6.58 5.20 -1.81
CA PRO A 96 5.23 4.76 -1.45
C PRO A 96 5.09 3.25 -1.22
N HIS A 97 5.96 2.43 -1.81
CA HIS A 97 5.94 0.98 -1.63
C HIS A 97 6.56 0.57 -0.30
N ILE A 98 7.74 1.10 0.05
CA ILE A 98 8.35 0.85 1.36
C ILE A 98 7.49 1.45 2.49
N ARG A 99 6.85 2.61 2.28
CA ARG A 99 5.86 3.14 3.23
C ARG A 99 4.75 2.14 3.50
N TYR A 100 4.19 1.54 2.45
CA TYR A 100 3.16 0.52 2.58
C TYR A 100 3.69 -0.75 3.26
N PHE A 101 4.92 -1.18 2.92
CA PHE A 101 5.55 -2.34 3.55
C PHE A 101 5.64 -2.19 5.07
N VAL A 102 5.98 -0.99 5.55
CA VAL A 102 6.12 -0.71 6.98
C VAL A 102 4.77 -0.43 7.64
N HIS A 103 4.04 0.58 7.16
CA HIS A 103 2.88 1.14 7.87
C HIS A 103 1.53 0.55 7.44
N GLY A 104 1.46 -0.16 6.31
CA GLY A 104 0.19 -0.58 5.73
C GLY A 104 -0.60 0.59 5.09
N PRO A 105 -1.93 0.45 4.94
CA PRO A 105 -2.75 1.40 4.21
C PRO A 105 -2.83 2.78 4.88
N ASP A 106 -2.79 3.83 4.09
CA ASP A 106 -2.83 5.22 4.55
C ASP A 106 -4.26 5.79 4.61
N LEU A 107 -5.12 5.14 5.40
CA LEU A 107 -6.47 5.62 5.66
C LEU A 107 -6.58 6.21 7.07
N PRO A 108 -7.47 7.21 7.28
CA PRO A 108 -7.80 7.66 8.62
C PRO A 108 -8.29 6.49 9.48
N GLU A 109 -7.89 6.46 10.76
CA GLU A 109 -8.24 5.35 11.67
C GLU A 109 -9.75 5.10 11.72
N ALA A 110 -10.57 6.15 11.78
CA ALA A 110 -12.03 6.01 11.77
C ALA A 110 -12.58 5.35 10.48
N VAL A 111 -11.92 5.54 9.33
CA VAL A 111 -12.28 4.88 8.06
C VAL A 111 -11.86 3.42 8.11
N THR A 112 -10.63 3.17 8.54
CA THR A 112 -10.06 1.82 8.69
C THR A 112 -10.92 0.97 9.62
N THR A 113 -11.18 1.43 10.83
CA THR A 113 -11.98 0.70 11.85
C THR A 113 -13.37 0.34 11.32
N ARG A 114 -14.09 1.31 10.74
CA ARG A 114 -15.43 1.07 10.21
C ARG A 114 -15.42 0.04 9.08
N PHE A 115 -14.44 0.10 8.19
CA PHE A 115 -14.34 -0.84 7.08
C PHE A 115 -13.96 -2.25 7.56
N VAL A 116 -13.04 -2.34 8.52
CA VAL A 116 -12.68 -3.61 9.19
C VAL A 116 -13.89 -4.25 9.84
N GLU A 117 -14.70 -3.47 10.57
CA GLU A 117 -15.96 -3.93 11.17
C GLU A 117 -16.94 -4.46 10.11
N ALA A 118 -17.16 -3.70 9.02
CA ALA A 118 -18.04 -4.13 7.95
C ALA A 118 -17.60 -5.45 7.28
N VAL A 119 -16.29 -5.68 7.13
CA VAL A 119 -15.78 -6.96 6.61
C VAL A 119 -15.98 -8.09 7.63
N LYS A 120 -15.78 -7.82 8.93
CA LYS A 120 -16.03 -8.80 10.01
C LYS A 120 -17.51 -9.21 10.09
N ASP A 121 -18.42 -8.26 9.90
CA ASP A 121 -19.87 -8.50 9.94
C ASP A 121 -20.35 -9.43 8.81
N CYS A 122 -19.62 -9.51 7.69
CA CYS A 122 -19.87 -10.49 6.64
C CYS A 122 -19.47 -11.92 7.03
N GLY A 123 -18.63 -12.10 8.06
CA GLY A 123 -17.99 -13.38 8.36
C GLY A 123 -17.08 -13.82 7.21
N MET A 124 -17.45 -14.92 6.52
CA MET A 124 -16.76 -15.32 5.30
C MET A 124 -17.27 -14.48 4.12
N VAL A 125 -16.43 -13.61 3.57
CA VAL A 125 -16.81 -12.77 2.42
C VAL A 125 -17.10 -13.62 1.17
N THR A 126 -18.34 -13.53 0.70
CA THR A 126 -18.85 -14.21 -0.50
C THR A 126 -19.03 -13.22 -1.67
N SER A 127 -19.48 -13.71 -2.83
CA SER A 127 -19.75 -12.86 -3.99
C SER A 127 -20.86 -11.84 -3.76
N SER A 128 -21.85 -12.13 -2.90
CA SER A 128 -22.94 -11.20 -2.61
C SER A 128 -22.50 -10.01 -1.76
N ASP A 129 -21.40 -10.13 -1.01
CA ASP A 129 -20.90 -9.09 -0.11
C ASP A 129 -20.02 -8.06 -0.83
N VAL A 130 -19.50 -8.41 -2.01
CA VAL A 130 -18.56 -7.57 -2.77
C VAL A 130 -19.15 -6.20 -3.11
N VAL A 131 -20.39 -6.17 -3.62
CA VAL A 131 -21.05 -4.91 -3.99
C VAL A 131 -21.39 -4.06 -2.76
N PRO A 132 -22.01 -4.61 -1.69
CA PRO A 132 -22.19 -3.89 -0.43
C PRO A 132 -20.89 -3.30 0.14
N LEU A 133 -19.81 -4.08 0.22
CA LEU A 133 -18.52 -3.61 0.73
C LEU A 133 -17.94 -2.48 -0.13
N GLY A 134 -18.02 -2.61 -1.47
CA GLY A 134 -17.58 -1.55 -2.39
C GLY A 134 -18.39 -0.26 -2.24
N ASN A 135 -19.72 -0.37 -2.08
CA ASN A 135 -20.58 0.79 -1.83
C ASN A 135 -20.27 1.46 -0.49
N PHE A 136 -19.98 0.65 0.52
CA PHE A 136 -19.60 1.14 1.84
C PHE A 136 -18.24 1.86 1.83
N ALA A 137 -17.22 1.27 1.20
CA ALA A 137 -15.92 1.93 1.00
C ALA A 137 -16.08 3.27 0.27
N ARG A 138 -16.88 3.32 -0.80
CA ARG A 138 -17.18 4.57 -1.52
C ARG A 138 -17.87 5.59 -0.62
N LYS A 139 -18.81 5.15 0.22
CA LYS A 139 -19.49 6.03 1.18
C LYS A 139 -18.50 6.60 2.19
N LEU A 140 -17.64 5.77 2.77
CA LEU A 140 -16.60 6.23 3.70
C LEU A 140 -15.65 7.24 3.04
N ALA A 141 -15.16 6.94 1.83
CA ALA A 141 -14.30 7.87 1.10
C ALA A 141 -14.98 9.23 0.85
N ARG A 142 -16.28 9.25 0.56
CA ARG A 142 -17.06 10.49 0.41
C ARG A 142 -17.23 11.24 1.73
N ASP A 143 -17.66 10.53 2.78
CA ASP A 143 -17.98 11.13 4.08
C ASP A 143 -16.74 11.78 4.70
N PHE A 144 -15.56 11.18 4.50
CA PHE A 144 -14.27 11.68 4.95
C PHE A 144 -13.55 12.57 3.92
N ARG A 145 -14.19 12.89 2.78
CA ARG A 145 -13.67 13.74 1.71
C ARG A 145 -12.28 13.31 1.19
N LEU A 146 -12.06 12.00 1.11
CA LEU A 146 -10.80 11.45 0.65
C LEU A 146 -10.62 11.68 -0.85
N GLN A 147 -9.37 11.91 -1.28
CA GLN A 147 -9.03 12.08 -2.69
C GLN A 147 -9.30 10.76 -3.42
N LYS A 148 -10.06 10.84 -4.52
CA LYS A 148 -10.62 9.69 -5.24
C LYS A 148 -9.60 8.59 -5.60
N TYR A 149 -8.47 8.96 -6.19
CA TYR A 149 -7.49 8.02 -6.70
C TYR A 149 -6.66 7.43 -5.55
N GLU A 150 -6.21 8.26 -4.62
CA GLU A 150 -5.51 7.84 -3.40
C GLU A 150 -6.38 6.91 -2.58
N ALA A 151 -7.61 7.32 -2.25
CA ALA A 151 -8.56 6.50 -1.49
C ALA A 151 -8.80 5.14 -2.16
N SER A 152 -8.91 5.09 -3.49
CA SER A 152 -9.13 3.82 -4.19
C SER A 152 -7.97 2.84 -3.98
N GLU A 153 -6.72 3.31 -4.06
CA GLU A 153 -5.54 2.47 -3.83
C GLU A 153 -5.39 2.11 -2.35
N GLU A 154 -5.70 3.02 -1.42
CA GLU A 154 -5.63 2.70 0.02
C GLU A 154 -6.72 1.73 0.48
N PHE A 155 -7.93 1.78 -0.08
CA PHE A 155 -8.95 0.75 0.15
C PHE A 155 -8.58 -0.60 -0.47
N PHE A 156 -7.88 -0.61 -1.61
CA PHE A 156 -7.34 -1.83 -2.19
C PHE A 156 -6.34 -2.48 -1.22
N LYS A 157 -5.38 -1.69 -0.73
CA LYS A 157 -4.40 -2.12 0.29
C LYS A 157 -5.08 -2.64 1.55
N LEU A 158 -6.05 -1.92 2.10
CA LEU A 158 -6.80 -2.35 3.28
C LEU A 158 -7.54 -3.68 3.05
N ALA A 159 -8.13 -3.90 1.87
CA ALA A 159 -8.74 -5.18 1.54
C ALA A 159 -7.71 -6.33 1.54
N LEU A 160 -6.48 -6.09 1.09
CA LEU A 160 -5.39 -7.08 1.15
C LEU A 160 -4.95 -7.37 2.59
N GLU A 161 -4.85 -6.35 3.46
CA GLU A 161 -4.57 -6.54 4.89
C GLU A 161 -5.63 -7.43 5.57
N LEU A 162 -6.88 -7.34 5.09
CA LEU A 162 -8.00 -8.16 5.55
C LEU A 162 -8.08 -9.53 4.85
N SER A 163 -7.01 -9.94 4.17
CA SER A 163 -6.91 -11.23 3.45
C SER A 163 -8.01 -11.44 2.40
N LEU A 164 -8.60 -10.36 1.87
CA LEU A 164 -9.55 -10.46 0.78
C LEU A 164 -8.82 -10.82 -0.52
N ARG A 165 -9.46 -11.67 -1.34
CA ARG A 165 -8.90 -12.10 -2.62
C ARG A 165 -8.67 -10.90 -3.54
N PRO A 166 -7.63 -10.89 -4.40
CA PRO A 166 -7.30 -9.73 -5.25
C PRO A 166 -8.46 -9.21 -6.10
N TYR A 167 -9.31 -10.11 -6.62
CA TYR A 167 -10.48 -9.70 -7.40
C TYR A 167 -11.56 -8.99 -6.54
N VAL A 168 -11.70 -9.35 -5.25
CA VAL A 168 -12.60 -8.65 -4.31
C VAL A 168 -12.03 -7.27 -3.99
N ALA A 169 -10.73 -7.21 -3.70
CA ALA A 169 -10.02 -5.96 -3.46
C ALA A 169 -10.15 -5.00 -4.67
N ASP A 170 -9.97 -5.50 -5.90
CA ASP A 170 -10.15 -4.68 -7.12
C ASP A 170 -11.59 -4.20 -7.29
N SER A 171 -12.58 -5.04 -6.95
CA SER A 171 -13.99 -4.62 -7.01
C SER A 171 -14.28 -3.45 -6.05
N ILE A 172 -13.76 -3.51 -4.82
CA ILE A 172 -13.84 -2.42 -3.84
C ILE A 172 -13.13 -1.17 -4.37
N ARG A 173 -11.90 -1.32 -4.87
CA ARG A 173 -11.12 -0.24 -5.48
C ARG A 173 -11.90 0.45 -6.61
N ARG A 174 -12.44 -0.33 -7.56
CA ARG A 174 -13.28 0.17 -8.66
C ARG A 174 -14.53 0.88 -8.15
N ALA A 175 -15.12 0.38 -7.05
CA ALA A 175 -16.24 1.05 -6.45
C ALA A 175 -15.83 2.45 -5.97
N VAL A 176 -14.71 2.62 -5.27
CA VAL A 176 -14.23 3.94 -4.84
C VAL A 176 -13.92 4.86 -6.04
N LEU A 177 -13.37 4.33 -7.14
CA LEU A 177 -13.15 5.09 -8.38
C LEU A 177 -14.41 5.65 -9.06
N GLN A 178 -15.61 5.23 -8.67
CA GLN A 178 -16.85 5.82 -9.17
C GLN A 178 -17.26 7.09 -8.41
N LEU A 179 -16.48 7.54 -7.42
CA LEU A 179 -16.66 8.87 -6.84
C LEU A 179 -16.63 9.93 -7.94
N ARG A 180 -17.61 10.83 -7.89
CA ARG A 180 -17.64 12.02 -8.74
C ARG A 180 -16.73 13.07 -8.10
N SER A 181 -15.89 13.69 -8.93
CA SER A 181 -15.09 14.86 -8.60
C SER A 181 -15.96 16.10 -8.50
#